data_AF-A0A925UM76-F1
#
_entry.id   AF-A0A925UM76-F1
#
_cell.length_a   1.000
_cell.length_b   1.000
_cell.length_c   1.000
_cell.angle_alpha   90.00
_cell.angle_beta   90.00
_cell.angle_gamma   90.00
#
_symmetry.space_group_name_H-M   'P 1'
#
loop_
_entity.id
_entity.type
_entity.pdbx_description
1 polymer ?
#
loop_
_entity_poly.entity_id
_entity_poly.type
_entity_poly.pdbx_seq_one_letter_code
_entity_poly.pdbx_strand_id
1 'polypeptide(L)' 'MNPVAFNIFGFSIRWYGIFIGVGMALAITLAKYTSKYRDIDYDSLLDV' A
#
# COMPACT_ATOMS: atom_id res chain seq x y z
N MET A 1 20.26 11.79 -10.93
CA MET A 1 19.59 10.67 -10.23
C MET A 1 18.47 10.16 -11.12
N ASN A 2 18.51 8.90 -11.56
CA ASN A 2 17.47 8.36 -12.44
C ASN A 2 16.18 8.12 -11.63
N PRO A 3 15.04 8.75 -11.98
CA PRO A 3 13.78 8.58 -11.24
C PRO A 3 13.07 7.26 -11.57
N VAL A 4 13.60 6.50 -12.53
CA VAL A 4 13.07 5.21 -13.00
C VAL A 4 13.76 4.10 -12.23
N ALA A 5 12.98 3.26 -11.57
CA ALA A 5 13.46 2.10 -10.81
C ALA A 5 13.71 0.91 -11.74
N PHE A 6 12.76 0.59 -12.62
CA PHE A 6 12.88 -0.47 -13.62
C PHE A 6 11.85 -0.27 -14.75
N ASN A 7 12.15 -0.81 -15.93
CA ASN A 7 11.24 -0.84 -17.06
C ASN A 7 10.66 -2.26 -17.20
N ILE A 8 9.34 -2.42 -17.13
CA ILE A 8 8.64 -3.69 -17.37
C ILE A 8 7.72 -3.50 -18.58
N PHE A 9 7.82 -4.36 -19.59
CA PHE A 9 6.97 -4.32 -20.80
C PHE A 9 6.90 -2.95 -21.52
N GLY A 10 7.97 -2.14 -21.43
CA GLY A 10 7.99 -0.78 -22.00
C GLY A 10 7.39 0.30 -21.10
N PHE A 11 6.87 -0.06 -19.92
CA PHE A 11 6.45 0.89 -18.90
C PHE A 11 7.59 1.19 -17.92
N SER A 12 7.89 2.48 -17.74
CA SER A 12 8.88 2.95 -16.77
C SER A 12 8.26 3.10 -15.38
N ILE A 13 8.55 2.15 -14.49
CA ILE A 13 8.15 2.22 -13.09
C ILE A 13 9.08 3.18 -12.37
N ARG A 14 8.49 4.15 -11.69
CA ARG A 14 9.22 5.20 -10.96
C ARG A 14 9.24 4.89 -9.46
N TRP A 15 10.29 5.36 -8.79
CA TRP A 15 10.49 5.12 -7.36
C TRP A 15 9.32 5.57 -6.49
N TYR A 16 8.68 6.71 -6.81
CA TYR A 16 7.51 7.17 -6.05
C TYR A 16 6.35 6.18 -6.06
N GLY A 17 6.15 5.44 -7.16
CA GLY A 17 5.07 4.45 -7.26
C GLY A 17 5.32 3.25 -6.34
N ILE A 18 6.59 2.86 -6.20
CA ILE A 18 7.01 1.79 -5.28
C ILE A 18 6.76 2.23 -3.84
N PHE A 19 7.17 3.44 -3.47
CA PHE A 19 6.95 3.95 -2.12
C PHE A 19 5.46 4.09 -1.77
N ILE A 20 4.64 4.56 -2.71
CA ILE A 20 3.18 4.65 -2.52
C ILE A 20 2.57 3.26 -2.38
N GLY A 21 2.91 2.32 -3.28
CA GLY A 21 2.37 0.96 -3.24
C GLY A 21 2.74 0.21 -1.96
N VAL A 22 4.00 0.32 -1.53
CA VAL A 22 4.47 -0.29 -0.28
C VAL A 22 3.79 0.37 0.93
N GLY A 23 3.69 1.71 0.95
CA GLY A 23 3.00 2.44 2.02
C GLY A 23 1.52 2.05 2.13
N MET A 24 0.84 1.90 1.01
CA MET A 24 -0.57 1.51 0.98
C MET A 24 -0.76 0.06 1.44
N ALA A 25 0.09 -0.87 0.99
CA ALA A 25 0.06 -2.26 1.44
C ALA A 25 0.32 -2.38 2.95
N LEU A 26 1.27 -1.60 3.48
CA LEU A 26 1.53 -1.52 4.92
C LEU A 26 0.35 -0.93 5.68
N ALA A 27 -0.27 0.14 5.17
CA ALA A 27 -1.44 0.77 5.80
C ALA A 27 -2.62 -0.21 5.92
N ILE A 28 -2.91 -0.98 4.86
CA ILE A 28 -3.95 -2.02 4.87
C ILE A 28 -3.61 -3.12 5.88
N THR A 29 -2.36 -3.59 5.88
CA THR A 29 -1.93 -4.65 6.81
C THR A 29 -2.01 -4.18 8.26
N LEU A 30 -1.60 -2.93 8.51
CA LEU A 30 -1.66 -2.30 9.82
C LEU A 30 -3.10 -2.11 10.29
N ALA A 31 -3.97 -1.60 9.42
CA ALA A 31 -5.39 -1.43 9.72
C ALA A 31 -6.01 -2.78 10.13
N LYS A 32 -5.67 -3.86 9.41
CA LYS A 32 -6.16 -5.22 9.73
C LYS A 32 -5.66 -5.69 11.10
N TYR A 33 -4.41 -5.41 11.42
CA TYR A 33 -3.81 -5.76 12.71
C TYR A 33 -4.42 -4.95 13.87
N THR A 34 -4.63 -3.65 13.67
CA THR A 34 -5.24 -2.75 14.64
C THR A 34 -6.71 -3.08 14.89
N SER A 35 -7.47 -3.44 13.84
CA SER A 35 -8.87 -3.87 13.96
C SER A 35 -9.00 -5.10 14.86
N LYS A 36 -8.14 -6.10 14.64
CA LYS A 36 -8.10 -7.32 15.45
C LYS A 36 -7.73 -7.04 16.91
N TYR A 37 -6.90 -6.02 17.16
CA TYR A 37 -6.48 -5.67 18.52
C TYR A 37 -7.54 -4.86 19.29
N ARG A 38 -8.39 -4.11 18.58
CA ARG A 38 -9.43 -3.26 19.20
C ARG A 38 -10.84 -3.84 19.15
N ASP A 39 -11.02 -5.07 18.67
CA ASP A 39 -12.33 -5.71 18.44
C ASP A 39 -13.24 -4.84 17.55
N ILE A 40 -12.63 -4.11 16.61
CA ILE A 40 -13.35 -3.25 15.67
C ILE A 40 -13.49 -4.04 14.38
N ASP A 41 -14.69 -4.05 13.81
CA ASP A 41 -14.98 -4.76 12.59
C ASP A 41 -14.20 -4.13 11.41
N TYR A 42 -13.32 -4.93 10.82
CA TYR A 42 -12.44 -4.46 9.74
C TYR A 42 -13.22 -4.18 8.46
N ASP A 43 -14.35 -4.86 8.25
CA ASP A 43 -15.23 -4.57 7.11
C ASP A 43 -15.80 -3.16 7.27
N SER A 44 -16.24 -2.77 8.47
CA SER A 44 -16.75 -1.40 8.69
C SER A 44 -15.72 -0.27 8.49
N LEU A 45 -14.41 -0.57 8.50
CA LEU A 45 -13.36 0.42 8.21
C LEU A 45 -13.07 0.57 6.72
N LEU A 46 -13.38 -0.45 5.92
CA LEU A 46 -13.21 -0.46 4.47
C LEU A 46 -14.52 -0.20 3.72
N ASP A 47 -15.66 -0.45 4.36
CA ASP A 47 -16.98 -0.03 3.89
C ASP A 47 -17.13 1.48 4.10
N VAL A 48 -17.47 2.19 3.02
CA VAL A 48 -17.75 3.64 3.00
C VAL A 48 -19.22 3.90 2.68
#